data_AF-A0A1Y2N601-F1
#
_entry.id   AF-A0A1Y2N601-F1
#
_cell.length_a   1.000
_cell.length_b   1.000
_cell.length_c   1.000
_cell.angle_alpha   90.00
_cell.angle_beta   90.00
_cell.angle_gamma   90.00
#
_symmetry.space_group_name_H-M   'P 1'
#
loop_
_entity.id
_entity.type
_entity.pdbx_description
1 polymer ?
#
loop_
_entity_poly.entity_id
_entity_poly.type
_entity_poly.pdbx_seq_one_letter_code
_entity_poly.pdbx_strand_id
1 'polypeptide(L)' 'MTRLRTTAPLLLAAALTALAVTTVQGAGCDDPGHYEPGPDGSWSLVGGCVEPGDLVVAPPPTVTDPASTPEQSRS' A
#
# COMPACT_ATOMS: atom_id res chain seq x y z
N MET A 1 42.84 -4.63 -27.82
CA MET A 1 42.63 -4.54 -26.36
C MET A 1 41.75 -3.36 -25.91
N THR A 2 41.47 -2.37 -26.77
CA THR A 2 40.69 -1.16 -26.41
C THR A 2 39.17 -1.36 -26.36
N ARG A 3 38.61 -2.26 -27.19
CA ARG A 3 37.17 -2.57 -27.22
C ARG A 3 36.67 -3.26 -25.93
N LEU A 4 37.51 -4.11 -25.34
CA LEU A 4 37.16 -4.85 -24.12
C LEU A 4 36.98 -3.91 -22.92
N ARG A 5 37.76 -2.82 -22.88
CA ARG A 5 37.72 -1.81 -21.81
C ARG A 5 36.47 -0.92 -21.90
N THR A 6 35.86 -0.82 -23.08
CA THR A 6 34.63 -0.06 -23.31
C THR A 6 33.37 -0.91 -23.17
N THR A 7 33.44 -2.21 -23.49
CA THR A 7 32.29 -3.11 -23.37
C THR A 7 32.04 -3.56 -21.93
N ALA A 8 33.10 -3.75 -21.14
CA ALA A 8 32.96 -4.15 -19.73
C ALA A 8 32.05 -3.24 -18.89
N PRO A 9 32.19 -1.89 -18.90
CA PRO A 9 31.31 -1.02 -18.13
C PRO A 9 29.87 -1.02 -18.66
N LEU A 10 29.66 -1.15 -19.98
CA LEU A 10 28.33 -1.23 -20.56
C LEU A 10 27.59 -2.51 -20.15
N LEU A 11 28.30 -3.65 -20.13
CA LEU A 11 27.74 -4.91 -19.66
C LEU A 11 27.40 -4.87 -18.17
N LEU A 12 28.28 -4.27 -17.36
CA LEU A 12 28.02 -4.08 -15.94
C LEU A 12 26.79 -3.19 -15.71
N ALA A 13 26.68 -2.07 -16.42
CA ALA A 13 25.52 -1.18 -16.34
C ALA A 13 24.23 -1.92 -16.71
N ALA A 14 24.22 -2.65 -17.84
CA ALA A 14 23.07 -3.44 -18.25
C ALA A 14 22.67 -4.51 -17.22
N ALA A 15 23.65 -5.18 -16.61
CA ALA A 15 23.42 -6.16 -15.56
C ALA A 15 22.80 -5.51 -14.30
N LEU A 16 23.32 -4.35 -13.88
CA LEU A 16 22.77 -3.60 -12.74
C LEU A 16 21.35 -3.09 -13.01
N THR A 17 21.07 -2.62 -14.24
CA THR A 17 19.72 -2.21 -14.63
C THR A 17 18.74 -3.39 -14.60
N ALA A 18 19.14 -4.54 -15.15
CA ALA A 18 18.33 -5.75 -15.10
C ALA A 18 18.04 -6.17 -13.65
N LEU A 19 19.07 -6.15 -12.79
CA LEU A 19 18.92 -6.43 -11.37
C LEU A 19 17.92 -5.48 -10.71
N ALA A 20 18.05 -4.18 -10.91
CA ALA A 20 17.15 -3.17 -10.35
C ALA A 20 15.68 -3.41 -10.73
N VAL A 21 15.41 -3.69 -12.01
CA VAL A 21 14.06 -4.01 -12.48
C VAL A 21 13.53 -5.28 -11.79
N THR A 22 14.33 -6.35 -11.74
CA THR A 22 13.91 -7.59 -11.07
C THR A 22 13.66 -7.40 -9.57
N THR A 23 14.45 -6.55 -8.91
CA THR A 23 14.24 -6.24 -7.50
C THR A 23 12.97 -5.43 -7.26
N VAL A 24 12.64 -4.47 -8.14
CA VAL A 24 11.38 -3.72 -8.03
C VAL A 24 10.18 -4.63 -8.30
N GLN A 25 10.27 -5.52 -9.29
CA GLN A 25 9.20 -6.46 -9.59
C GLN A 25 9.01 -7.51 -8.49
N GLY A 26 10.10 -7.93 -7.82
CA GLY A 26 10.04 -8.86 -6.68
C GLY A 26 9.75 -8.19 -5.34
N ALA A 27 10.01 -6.88 -5.20
CA ALA A 27 9.63 -6.09 -4.03
C ALA A 27 8.23 -5.48 -4.17
N GLY A 28 7.71 -5.37 -5.39
CA GLY A 28 6.30 -5.14 -5.64
C GLY A 28 5.53 -6.30 -5.04
N CYS A 29 4.59 -5.99 -4.15
CA CYS A 29 3.77 -6.93 -3.41
C CYS A 29 3.47 -8.22 -4.19
N ASP A 30 3.63 -9.37 -3.52
CA ASP A 30 3.20 -10.67 -4.05
C ASP A 30 1.72 -10.68 -4.48
N ASP A 31 0.92 -9.73 -3.94
CA ASP A 31 -0.49 -9.53 -4.29
C ASP A 31 -0.73 -8.11 -4.86
N PRO A 32 -0.74 -7.93 -6.19
CA PRO A 32 -1.08 -6.65 -6.82
C PRO A 32 -2.56 -6.31 -6.60
N GLY A 33 -2.88 -5.03 -6.37
CA GLY A 33 -4.26 -4.63 -6.10
C GLY A 33 -5.19 -4.85 -7.29
N HIS A 34 -6.35 -5.45 -7.05
CA HIS A 34 -7.42 -5.68 -8.02
C HIS A 34 -8.76 -5.13 -7.51
N TYR A 35 -9.66 -4.77 -8.42
CA TYR A 35 -10.98 -4.27 -8.05
C TYR A 35 -11.98 -5.42 -7.94
N GLU A 36 -12.61 -5.55 -6.77
CA GLU A 36 -13.72 -6.47 -6.56
C GLU A 36 -15.05 -5.70 -6.42
N PRO A 37 -16.14 -6.21 -7.02
CA PRO A 37 -17.45 -5.60 -6.87
C PRO A 37 -18.00 -5.83 -5.46
N GLY A 38 -18.45 -4.75 -4.83
CA GLY A 38 -19.15 -4.76 -3.56
C GLY A 38 -20.63 -5.12 -3.69
N PRO A 39 -21.27 -5.62 -2.62
CA PRO A 39 -22.68 -6.02 -2.63
C PRO A 39 -23.66 -4.85 -2.83
N ASP A 40 -23.19 -3.62 -2.66
CA ASP A 40 -23.91 -2.37 -2.89
C ASP A 40 -23.69 -1.78 -4.30
N GLY A 41 -22.97 -2.50 -5.16
CA GLY A 41 -22.60 -2.03 -6.51
C GLY A 41 -21.39 -1.09 -6.54
N SER A 42 -20.71 -0.92 -5.41
CA SER A 42 -19.42 -0.23 -5.35
C SER A 42 -18.29 -1.11 -5.89
N TRP A 43 -17.12 -0.52 -6.13
CA TRP A 43 -15.90 -1.27 -6.44
C TRP A 43 -14.90 -1.04 -5.32
N SER A 44 -14.43 -2.11 -4.71
CA SER A 44 -13.40 -2.08 -3.68
C SER A 44 -12.06 -2.47 -4.31
N LEU A 45 -11.02 -1.66 -4.12
CA LEU A 45 -9.66 -2.10 -4.40
C LEU A 45 -9.24 -3.06 -3.28
N VAL A 46 -9.06 -4.33 -3.63
CA VAL A 46 -8.68 -5.44 -2.74
C VAL A 46 -7.28 -5.87 -3.13
N GLY A 47 -6.44 -6.21 -2.14
CA GLY A 47 -5.03 -6.47 -2.39
C GLY A 47 -4.24 -5.21 -2.73
N GLY A 48 -2.96 -5.39 -3.06
CA GLY A 48 -2.02 -4.29 -3.30
C GLY A 48 -1.33 -3.82 -2.03
N CYS A 49 -0.01 -3.72 -2.08
CA CYS A 49 0.78 -3.08 -1.03
C CYS A 49 0.29 -1.63 -0.84
N VAL A 50 -0.28 -1.35 0.32
CA VAL A 50 -0.60 0.00 0.78
C VAL A 50 0.27 0.29 2.00
N GLU A 51 1.11 1.31 1.93
CA GLU A 51 1.95 1.74 3.04
C GLU A 51 1.03 2.22 4.18
N PRO A 52 1.19 1.75 5.44
CA PRO A 52 0.28 2.09 6.54
C PRO A 52 0.12 3.60 6.81
N GLY A 53 1.05 4.43 6.32
CA GLY A 53 1.00 5.90 6.42
C GLY A 53 0.09 6.58 5.40
N ASP A 54 -0.33 5.91 4.32
CA ASP A 54 -1.23 6.45 3.29
C ASP A 54 -2.71 6.14 3.57
N LEU A 55 -3.00 5.42 4.66
CA LEU A 55 -4.37 5.19 5.11
C LEU A 55 -4.93 6.47 5.73
N VAL A 56 -5.78 7.19 4.98
CA VAL A 56 -6.58 8.28 5.53
C VAL A 56 -7.62 7.69 6.50
N VAL A 57 -7.26 7.58 7.78
CA VAL A 57 -8.18 7.15 8.84
C VAL A 57 -9.12 8.32 9.14
N ALA A 58 -10.39 8.15 8.79
CA ALA A 58 -11.42 9.11 9.20
C ALA A 58 -11.49 9.17 10.74
N PRO A 59 -11.72 10.34 11.35
CA PRO A 59 -11.82 10.47 12.80
C PRO A 59 -12.88 9.52 13.36
N PRO A 60 -12.65 8.88 14.53
CA PRO A 60 -13.64 8.00 15.12
C PRO A 60 -14.95 8.75 15.35
N PRO A 61 -16.11 8.11 15.13
CA PRO A 61 -17.39 8.76 15.32
C PRO A 61 -17.52 9.20 16.78
N THR A 62 -17.99 10.43 17.00
CA THR A 62 -18.21 10.97 18.34
C THR A 62 -19.30 10.14 19.02
N VAL A 63 -18.94 9.35 20.02
CA VAL A 63 -19.90 8.60 20.83
C VAL A 63 -20.68 9.62 21.66
N THR A 64 -21.99 9.74 21.41
CA THR A 64 -22.88 10.50 22.29
C THR A 64 -23.16 9.62 23.52
N ASP A 65 -22.65 10.03 24.67
CA ASP A 65 -22.78 9.29 25.94
C ASP A 65 -24.27 9.17 26.35
N PRO A 66 -24.82 7.95 26.53
CA PRO A 66 -26.20 7.74 26.96
C PRO A 66 -26.47 8.12 28.44
N ALA A 67 -25.49 8.64 29.19
CA ALA A 67 -25.62 8.97 30.61
C ALA A 67 -26.56 10.13 30.98
N SER A 68 -27.36 10.68 30.06
CA SER A 68 -28.38 11.68 30.38
C SER A 68 -29.78 11.07 30.47
N THR A 69 -29.96 10.08 31.37
CA THR A 69 -31.30 9.76 31.91
C THR A 69 -31.43 10.39 33.29
N PRO A 70 -32.32 11.37 33.50
CA PRO A 70 -32.42 12.11 34.76
C PRO A 70 -33.22 11.30 35.78
N GLU A 71 -32.61 10.29 36.41
CA GLU A 71 -33.26 9.59 37.52
C GLU A 71 -32.34 9.31 38.73
N GLN A 72 -31.02 9.39 38.58
CA GLN A 72 -30.06 9.08 39.67
C GLN A 72 -29.69 10.31 40.52
N SER A 73 -30.68 11.11 40.92
CA SER A 73 -30.48 12.20 41.90
C SER A 73 -31.68 12.30 42.84
N ARG A 74 -32.12 11.16 43.37
CA ARG A 74 -33.11 11.08 44.44
C ARG A 74 -32.76 9.95 45.40
N SER A 75 -31.80 10.18 46.29
CA SER A 75 -31.61 9.43 47.54
C SER A 75 -30.80 10.28 48.51
#